data_AF-A0AA36I3A1-F1
#
_entry.id   AF-A0AA36I3A1-F1
#
_cell.length_a   1.000
_cell.length_b   1.000
_cell.length_c   1.000
_cell.angle_alpha   90.00
_cell.angle_beta   90.00
_cell.angle_gamma   90.00
#
_symmetry.space_group_name_H-M   'P 1'
#
loop_
_entity.id
_entity.type
_entity.pdbx_description
1 polymer ?
#
loop_
_entity_poly.entity_id
_entity_poly.type
_entity_poly.pdbx_seq_one_letter_code
_entity_poly.pdbx_strand_id
1 'polypeptide(L)'
;MVMARLGALTVGSCGSIASMSSMARSSTRMTVAFQEEQIIRLFQKFDANGDNCVSQEELLSVLQQLSDPSDTRGERLEELLHGIDTNGDGFIQLEEFMAWCYASGDMGKRLRWTCFHVVQAEQPLMSRKRLPPRNTNRISQFRWLEDLLRMIVEGKNQGGSGIRETGERATPLFAVAGVCPNTLCDMQAMLFCQVSGGVDFWWVKPQADDPTKLETQTLDLHKEGAHRNYASKSKALYQPLSDMFSGSKDGAFEFGVDESGRAFIQETIERSGRCRMLLFLVWQENWSSCFAYNKFIEGKLFYQHGEPWDLPQATACGKTPPAAPFFARQFRLEGGGLKLAGLETEETVLTLMPPDVCQEMFPL
;
A
#
# COMPACT_ATOMS: atom_id res chain seq x y z
N MET A 1 -35.02 -5.31 72.51
CA MET A 1 -36.14 -4.42 72.12
C MET A 1 -35.88 -4.04 70.67
N VAL A 2 -36.51 -4.58 69.62
CA VAL A 2 -37.67 -5.45 69.40
C VAL A 2 -37.46 -6.16 68.03
N MET A 3 -37.79 -7.47 68.00
CA MET A 3 -38.40 -8.32 66.95
C MET A 3 -38.33 -7.88 65.45
N ALA A 4 -37.88 -8.67 64.47
CA ALA A 4 -38.30 -10.00 63.95
C ALA A 4 -39.43 -9.99 62.87
N ARG A 5 -39.27 -10.91 61.89
CA ARG A 5 -40.23 -11.56 60.93
C ARG A 5 -40.54 -10.83 59.60
N LEU A 6 -40.28 -11.41 58.42
CA LEU A 6 -40.85 -12.60 57.69
C LEU A 6 -42.19 -12.32 56.96
N GLY A 7 -42.21 -12.60 55.64
CA GLY A 7 -43.42 -12.74 54.79
C GLY A 7 -43.23 -12.12 53.39
N ALA A 8 -42.82 -12.87 52.35
CA ALA A 8 -43.60 -13.77 51.49
C ALA A 8 -44.32 -13.07 50.30
N LEU A 9 -43.79 -13.34 49.11
CA LEU A 9 -44.44 -13.58 47.79
C LEU A 9 -45.83 -12.97 47.52
N THR A 10 -45.90 -12.15 46.47
CA THR A 10 -46.98 -12.26 45.46
C THR A 10 -46.40 -12.13 44.05
N VAL A 11 -46.96 -12.96 43.17
CA VAL A 11 -46.62 -13.20 41.77
C VAL A 11 -47.22 -12.12 40.88
N GLY A 12 -46.48 -11.63 39.89
CA GLY A 12 -47.00 -10.77 38.82
C GLY A 12 -46.02 -10.72 37.65
N SER A 13 -46.47 -11.19 36.50
CA SER A 13 -45.71 -11.60 35.32
C SER A 13 -45.25 -10.45 34.40
N CYS A 14 -44.24 -10.78 33.59
CA CYS A 14 -43.96 -10.32 32.22
C CYS A 14 -43.19 -9.00 31.99
N GLY A 15 -41.88 -9.14 31.83
CA GLY A 15 -41.13 -8.81 30.62
C GLY A 15 -41.14 -7.36 30.09
N SER A 16 -39.99 -6.69 30.20
CA SER A 16 -39.56 -5.77 29.14
C SER A 16 -38.04 -5.67 29.08
N ILE A 17 -37.51 -5.98 27.89
CA ILE A 17 -36.09 -5.95 27.52
C ILE A 17 -35.74 -4.48 27.26
N ALA A 18 -34.82 -3.93 28.06
CA ALA A 18 -34.20 -2.64 27.76
C ALA A 18 -32.72 -2.68 28.16
N SER A 19 -31.85 -3.08 27.23
CA SER A 19 -30.45 -2.63 27.18
C SER A 19 -29.77 -3.15 25.89
N MET A 20 -29.95 -2.48 24.75
CA MET A 20 -29.15 -2.72 23.53
C MET A 20 -29.01 -1.47 22.64
N SER A 21 -28.95 -0.26 23.20
CA SER A 21 -29.01 0.97 22.39
C SER A 21 -27.69 1.72 22.16
N SER A 22 -26.55 1.28 22.71
CA SER A 22 -25.27 2.03 22.59
C SER A 22 -24.21 1.43 21.68
N MET A 23 -24.35 0.18 21.20
CA MET A 23 -23.35 -0.46 20.33
C MET A 23 -23.60 -0.29 18.81
N ALA A 24 -24.82 0.09 18.40
CA ALA A 24 -25.20 0.14 16.99
C ALA A 24 -24.61 1.31 16.19
N ARG A 25 -24.16 2.40 16.84
CA ARG A 25 -23.65 3.60 16.14
C ARG A 25 -22.19 3.50 15.69
N SER A 26 -21.40 2.60 16.27
CA SER A 26 -19.98 2.43 15.92
C SER A 26 -19.76 1.46 14.75
N SER A 27 -20.66 0.48 14.57
CA SER A 27 -20.53 -0.57 13.54
C SER A 27 -20.91 -0.10 12.12
N THR A 28 -21.80 0.90 12.00
CA THR A 28 -22.23 1.46 10.70
C THR A 28 -21.12 2.26 10.01
N ARG A 29 -20.20 2.88 10.76
CA ARG A 29 -19.12 3.70 10.17
C ARG A 29 -18.00 2.85 9.57
N MET A 30 -17.74 1.66 10.12
CA MET A 30 -16.79 0.70 9.54
C MET A 30 -17.31 -0.04 8.30
N THR A 31 -18.62 -0.27 8.21
CA THR A 31 -19.23 -0.96 7.05
C THR A 31 -19.33 -0.05 5.82
N VAL A 32 -19.46 1.27 6.02
CA VAL A 32 -19.45 2.26 4.93
C VAL A 32 -18.05 2.46 4.34
N ALA A 33 -17.01 2.53 5.17
CA ALA A 33 -15.62 2.64 4.70
C ALA A 33 -15.17 1.41 3.88
N PHE A 34 -15.60 0.21 4.30
CA PHE A 34 -15.35 -1.03 3.54
C PHE A 34 -16.10 -1.07 2.20
N GLN A 35 -17.24 -0.40 2.09
CA GLN A 35 -17.97 -0.26 0.82
C GLN A 35 -17.31 0.77 -0.10
N GLU A 36 -16.83 1.89 0.43
CA GLU A 36 -16.15 2.93 -0.34
C GLU A 36 -14.88 2.39 -1.03
N GLU A 37 -14.07 1.60 -0.31
CA GLU A 37 -12.87 0.97 -0.85
C GLU A 37 -13.18 -0.05 -1.97
N GLN A 38 -14.30 -0.78 -1.87
CA GLN A 38 -14.74 -1.70 -2.93
C GLN A 38 -15.27 -0.96 -4.15
N ILE A 39 -15.96 0.18 -3.93
CA ILE A 39 -16.50 1.03 -5.00
C ILE A 39 -15.36 1.69 -5.77
N ILE A 40 -14.31 2.16 -5.09
CA ILE A 40 -13.12 2.73 -5.74
C ILE A 40 -12.42 1.68 -6.60
N ARG A 41 -12.20 0.46 -6.08
CA ARG A 41 -11.60 -0.64 -6.87
C ARG A 41 -12.45 -1.01 -8.08
N LEU A 42 -13.77 -0.93 -7.94
CA LEU A 42 -14.68 -1.19 -9.04
C LEU A 42 -14.60 -0.09 -10.09
N PHE A 43 -14.65 1.18 -9.68
CA PHE A 43 -14.47 2.34 -10.55
C PHE A 43 -13.18 2.27 -11.36
N GLN A 44 -12.07 1.90 -10.72
CA GLN A 44 -10.77 1.68 -11.37
C GLN A 44 -10.75 0.54 -12.39
N LYS A 45 -11.69 -0.41 -12.31
CA LYS A 45 -11.84 -1.46 -13.34
C LYS A 45 -12.67 -0.97 -14.52
N PHE A 46 -13.54 0.01 -14.30
CA PHE A 46 -14.30 0.68 -15.36
C PHE A 46 -13.45 1.70 -16.11
N ASP A 47 -12.67 2.52 -15.40
CA ASP A 47 -11.75 3.52 -15.95
C ASP A 47 -10.51 2.83 -16.54
N ALA A 48 -10.56 2.47 -17.83
CA ALA A 48 -9.51 1.70 -18.50
C ALA A 48 -8.34 2.59 -18.93
N ASN A 49 -8.57 3.88 -19.15
CA ASN A 49 -7.58 4.84 -19.61
C ASN A 49 -6.91 5.62 -18.46
N GLY A 50 -7.45 5.55 -17.24
CA GLY A 50 -6.90 6.17 -16.02
C GLY A 50 -7.13 7.68 -15.94
N ASP A 51 -8.13 8.22 -16.65
CA ASP A 51 -8.44 9.66 -16.66
C ASP A 51 -9.30 10.11 -15.47
N ASN A 52 -9.58 9.18 -14.54
CA ASN A 52 -10.44 9.34 -13.36
C ASN A 52 -11.91 9.65 -13.70
N CYS A 53 -12.32 9.35 -14.93
CA CYS A 53 -13.70 9.37 -15.38
C CYS A 53 -14.01 8.04 -16.07
N VAL A 54 -15.28 7.64 -16.13
CA VAL A 54 -15.68 6.46 -16.91
C VAL A 54 -16.48 6.95 -18.11
N SER A 55 -15.92 6.76 -19.30
CA SER A 55 -16.61 7.05 -20.56
C SER A 55 -17.70 6.03 -20.89
N GLN A 56 -18.58 6.39 -21.83
CA GLN A 56 -19.62 5.49 -22.34
C GLN A 56 -19.01 4.20 -22.92
N GLU A 57 -17.90 4.32 -23.64
CA GLU A 57 -17.19 3.22 -24.28
C GLU A 57 -16.58 2.27 -23.25
N GLU A 58 -16.03 2.81 -22.16
CA GLU A 58 -15.45 2.05 -21.06
C GLU A 58 -16.53 1.30 -20.26
N LEU A 59 -17.62 1.98 -19.95
CA LEU A 59 -18.78 1.38 -19.31
C LEU A 59 -19.35 0.23 -20.15
N LEU A 60 -19.52 0.44 -21.45
CA LEU A 60 -19.99 -0.57 -22.40
C LEU A 60 -19.03 -1.74 -22.53
N SER A 61 -17.72 -1.47 -22.61
CA SER A 61 -16.67 -2.49 -22.72
C SER A 61 -16.70 -3.44 -21.52
N VAL A 62 -16.87 -2.89 -20.32
CA VAL A 62 -16.95 -3.69 -19.09
C VAL A 62 -18.31 -4.40 -18.99
N LEU A 63 -19.43 -3.75 -19.31
CA LEU A 63 -20.75 -4.41 -19.29
C LEU A 63 -20.86 -5.57 -20.29
N GLN A 64 -20.24 -5.47 -21.47
CA GLN A 64 -20.18 -6.54 -22.47
C GLN A 64 -19.32 -7.74 -22.00
N GLN A 65 -18.33 -7.50 -21.15
CA GLN A 65 -17.50 -8.55 -20.57
C GLN A 65 -18.18 -9.23 -19.37
N LEU A 66 -19.14 -8.55 -18.72
CA LEU A 66 -19.70 -8.95 -17.43
C LEU A 66 -21.17 -9.41 -17.44
N SER A 67 -21.91 -9.22 -18.54
CA SER A 67 -23.36 -9.49 -18.60
C SER A 67 -23.78 -10.35 -19.80
N ASP A 68 -24.99 -10.93 -19.70
CA ASP A 68 -25.63 -11.61 -20.82
C ASP A 68 -25.87 -10.58 -21.95
N PRO A 69 -25.61 -10.91 -23.24
CA PRO A 69 -25.75 -9.98 -24.38
C PRO A 69 -27.14 -9.33 -24.52
N SER A 70 -28.13 -9.79 -23.77
CA SER A 70 -29.46 -9.16 -23.66
C SER A 70 -29.50 -7.85 -22.84
N ASP A 71 -28.52 -7.61 -21.94
CA ASP A 71 -28.45 -6.40 -21.08
C ASP A 71 -27.60 -5.26 -21.69
N THR A 72 -26.93 -5.49 -22.82
CA THR A 72 -26.04 -4.50 -23.50
C THR A 72 -26.69 -3.82 -24.71
N ARG A 73 -28.03 -3.81 -24.78
CA ARG A 73 -28.78 -3.20 -25.87
C ARG A 73 -28.79 -1.68 -25.71
N GLY A 74 -28.39 -0.93 -26.76
CA GLY A 74 -28.04 0.49 -26.72
C GLY A 74 -28.98 1.42 -25.92
N GLU A 75 -30.30 1.24 -26.05
CA GLU A 75 -31.30 2.06 -25.33
C GLU A 75 -31.18 1.94 -23.79
N ARG A 76 -30.86 0.75 -23.25
CA ARG A 76 -30.70 0.54 -21.80
C ARG A 76 -29.38 1.09 -21.26
N LEU A 77 -28.35 1.15 -22.11
CA LEU A 77 -27.06 1.71 -21.71
C LEU A 77 -27.14 3.23 -21.61
N GLU A 78 -27.82 3.88 -22.55
CA GLU A 78 -28.07 5.32 -22.50
C GLU A 78 -28.92 5.68 -21.28
N GLU A 79 -29.95 4.90 -20.96
CA GLU A 79 -30.75 5.05 -19.73
C GLU A 79 -29.91 4.88 -18.45
N LEU A 80 -28.95 3.94 -18.46
CA LEU A 80 -28.08 3.69 -17.32
C LEU A 80 -27.06 4.82 -17.15
N LEU A 81 -26.45 5.28 -18.23
CA LEU A 81 -25.49 6.39 -18.21
C LEU A 81 -26.19 7.67 -17.76
N HIS A 82 -27.36 7.99 -18.31
CA HIS A 82 -28.18 9.13 -17.88
C HIS A 82 -28.68 9.01 -16.42
N GLY A 83 -28.76 7.80 -15.88
CA GLY A 83 -29.12 7.55 -14.48
C GLY A 83 -27.96 7.69 -13.49
N ILE A 84 -26.71 7.73 -13.97
CA ILE A 84 -25.50 7.84 -13.15
C ILE A 84 -24.87 9.23 -13.32
N ASP A 85 -24.69 9.65 -14.57
CA ASP A 85 -24.20 10.96 -14.95
C ASP A 85 -25.21 12.03 -14.53
N THR A 86 -24.92 12.66 -13.38
CA THR A 86 -25.84 13.60 -12.74
C THR A 86 -25.56 15.03 -13.19
N ASN A 87 -24.34 15.28 -13.65
CA ASN A 87 -23.87 16.58 -14.13
C ASN A 87 -24.13 16.78 -15.64
N GLY A 88 -24.44 15.70 -16.38
CA GLY A 88 -24.80 15.69 -17.80
C GLY A 88 -23.62 15.91 -18.76
N ASP A 89 -22.39 15.65 -18.33
CA ASP A 89 -21.17 15.85 -19.11
C ASP A 89 -20.82 14.66 -20.04
N GLY A 90 -21.58 13.56 -19.94
CA GLY A 90 -21.39 12.35 -20.72
C GLY A 90 -20.33 11.41 -20.16
N PHE A 91 -19.73 11.74 -19.01
CA PHE A 91 -18.76 10.95 -18.28
C PHE A 91 -19.29 10.65 -16.87
N ILE A 92 -18.85 9.52 -16.30
CA ILE A 92 -19.20 9.19 -14.92
C ILE A 92 -17.99 9.48 -14.03
N GLN A 93 -18.12 10.47 -13.16
CA GLN A 93 -17.09 10.81 -12.17
C GLN A 93 -17.16 9.86 -10.96
N LEU A 94 -16.09 9.79 -10.19
CA LEU A 94 -16.02 8.90 -9.01
C LEU A 94 -17.14 9.19 -8.01
N GLU A 95 -17.44 10.46 -7.78
CA GLU A 95 -18.48 10.92 -6.87
C GLU A 95 -19.88 10.49 -7.33
N GLU A 96 -20.14 10.53 -8.64
CA GLU A 96 -21.40 10.10 -9.26
C GLU A 96 -21.53 8.58 -9.22
N PHE A 97 -20.43 7.87 -9.50
CA PHE A 97 -20.36 6.42 -9.39
C PHE A 97 -20.59 5.95 -7.95
N MET A 98 -20.01 6.65 -6.97
CA MET A 98 -20.26 6.42 -5.54
C MET A 98 -21.72 6.67 -5.19
N ALA A 99 -22.28 7.81 -5.58
CA ALA A 99 -23.68 8.16 -5.33
C ALA A 99 -24.62 7.09 -5.90
N TRP A 100 -24.35 6.62 -7.12
CA TRP A 100 -25.09 5.52 -7.74
C TRP A 100 -24.92 4.19 -6.99
N CYS A 101 -23.71 3.86 -6.54
CA CYS A 101 -23.46 2.69 -5.70
C CYS A 101 -24.19 2.78 -4.34
N TYR A 102 -24.33 3.96 -3.76
CA TYR A 102 -25.06 4.16 -2.51
C TYR A 102 -26.58 4.25 -2.71
N ALA A 103 -27.05 4.51 -3.93
CA ALA A 103 -28.47 4.51 -4.25
C ALA A 103 -29.07 3.09 -4.13
N SER A 104 -30.24 3.00 -3.49
CA SER A 104 -30.92 1.73 -3.17
C SER A 104 -31.72 1.12 -4.36
N GLY A 105 -31.38 1.47 -5.59
CA GLY A 105 -32.06 1.01 -6.82
C GLY A 105 -31.74 -0.44 -7.21
N ASP A 106 -32.71 -1.11 -7.85
CA ASP A 106 -32.65 -2.53 -8.22
C ASP A 106 -31.55 -2.85 -9.25
N MET A 107 -31.27 -1.91 -10.16
CA MET A 107 -30.20 -2.02 -11.16
C MET A 107 -28.79 -1.97 -10.53
N GLY A 108 -28.58 -1.07 -9.57
CA GLY A 108 -27.32 -0.97 -8.82
C GLY A 108 -27.06 -2.19 -7.94
N LYS A 109 -28.09 -2.96 -7.56
CA LYS A 109 -27.94 -4.23 -6.82
C LYS A 109 -27.48 -5.38 -7.72
N ARG A 110 -28.00 -5.46 -8.96
CA ARG A 110 -27.61 -6.51 -9.93
C ARG A 110 -26.18 -6.33 -10.43
N LEU A 111 -25.78 -5.11 -10.77
CA LEU A 111 -24.40 -4.82 -11.18
C LEU A 111 -23.39 -4.98 -10.05
N ARG A 112 -23.78 -4.66 -8.80
CA ARG A 112 -22.98 -5.02 -7.61
C ARG A 112 -22.76 -6.53 -7.48
N TRP A 113 -23.78 -7.35 -7.74
CA TRP A 113 -23.68 -8.80 -7.61
C TRP A 113 -22.81 -9.45 -8.70
N THR A 114 -22.97 -9.04 -9.96
CA THR A 114 -22.17 -9.55 -11.08
C THR A 114 -20.71 -9.08 -11.02
N CYS A 115 -20.46 -7.81 -10.69
CA CYS A 115 -19.10 -7.32 -10.52
C CYS A 115 -18.37 -7.98 -9.34
N PHE A 116 -19.07 -8.23 -8.23
CA PHE A 116 -18.49 -8.89 -7.05
C PHE A 116 -18.01 -10.32 -7.36
N HIS A 117 -18.74 -11.08 -8.18
CA HIS A 117 -18.34 -12.43 -8.56
C HIS A 117 -17.23 -12.48 -9.62
N VAL A 118 -17.15 -11.50 -10.53
CA VAL A 118 -16.06 -11.47 -11.53
C VAL A 118 -14.75 -10.94 -10.95
N VAL A 119 -14.79 -10.02 -9.98
CA VAL A 119 -13.60 -9.65 -9.19
C VAL A 119 -13.02 -10.85 -8.43
N GLN A 120 -13.85 -11.82 -8.05
CA GLN A 120 -13.39 -13.07 -7.43
C GLN A 120 -12.78 -14.09 -8.41
N ALA A 121 -13.08 -14.01 -9.70
CA ALA A 121 -12.71 -15.04 -10.68
C ALA A 121 -11.34 -14.78 -11.37
N GLU A 122 -10.81 -13.56 -11.35
CA GLU A 122 -9.62 -13.18 -12.14
C GLU A 122 -8.34 -12.89 -11.33
N GLN A 123 -8.28 -13.24 -10.04
CA GLN A 123 -7.08 -13.00 -9.22
C GLN A 123 -6.76 -14.23 -8.34
N PRO A 124 -5.63 -14.96 -8.55
CA PRO A 124 -5.23 -16.05 -7.66
C PRO A 124 -4.97 -15.59 -6.20
N LEU A 125 -4.84 -14.28 -5.96
CA LEU A 125 -4.55 -13.69 -4.64
C LEU A 125 -5.74 -13.70 -3.66
N MET A 126 -7.00 -13.66 -4.13
CA MET A 126 -8.19 -13.55 -3.24
C MET A 126 -8.64 -14.88 -2.62
N SER A 127 -8.12 -16.02 -3.09
CA SER A 127 -8.29 -17.31 -2.40
C SER A 127 -7.43 -17.42 -1.14
N ARG A 128 -6.43 -16.53 -0.98
CA ARG A 128 -5.49 -16.54 0.13
C ARG A 128 -6.09 -15.83 1.33
N LYS A 129 -6.03 -16.51 2.48
CA LYS A 129 -6.45 -15.94 3.76
C LYS A 129 -5.56 -14.74 4.11
N ARG A 130 -6.13 -13.53 4.08
CA ARG A 130 -5.48 -12.29 4.53
C ARG A 130 -4.95 -12.47 5.96
N LEU A 131 -3.71 -12.03 6.18
CA LEU A 131 -3.10 -11.99 7.51
C LEU A 131 -3.65 -10.78 8.29
N PRO A 132 -3.85 -10.90 9.61
CA PRO A 132 -4.27 -9.77 10.41
C PRO A 132 -3.19 -8.67 10.37
N PRO A 133 -3.58 -7.37 10.28
CA PRO A 133 -2.62 -6.28 10.29
C PRO A 133 -1.81 -6.31 11.59
N ARG A 134 -0.51 -6.07 11.47
CA ARG A 134 0.43 -6.04 12.59
C ARG A 134 0.98 -4.64 12.83
N ASN A 135 0.98 -3.80 11.80
CA ASN A 135 1.29 -2.40 11.89
C ASN A 135 0.01 -1.58 12.13
N THR A 136 0.06 -0.63 13.07
CA THR A 136 -1.03 0.33 13.29
C THR A 136 -0.86 1.62 12.51
N ASN A 137 0.33 1.83 11.92
CA ASN A 137 0.61 2.97 11.06
C ASN A 137 0.00 2.76 9.67
N ARG A 138 -0.20 3.86 8.95
CA ARG A 138 -0.71 3.86 7.58
C ARG A 138 0.28 4.50 6.62
N ILE A 139 0.46 3.95 5.43
CA ILE A 139 1.29 4.53 4.35
C ILE A 139 0.90 5.99 4.10
N SER A 140 -0.40 6.30 4.11
CA SER A 140 -0.90 7.68 3.94
C SER A 140 -0.36 8.69 4.96
N GLN A 141 0.06 8.26 6.16
CA GLN A 141 0.68 9.12 7.17
C GLN A 141 2.11 9.54 6.80
N PHE A 142 2.73 8.87 5.84
CA PHE A 142 4.10 9.13 5.37
C PHE A 142 4.14 9.93 4.07
N ARG A 143 3.04 10.57 3.67
CA ARG A 143 2.97 11.40 2.45
C ARG A 143 3.99 12.54 2.40
N TRP A 144 4.50 12.99 3.54
CA TRP A 144 5.60 13.95 3.62
C TRP A 144 6.91 13.46 2.97
N LEU A 145 7.03 12.17 2.64
CA LEU A 145 8.13 11.61 1.86
C LEU A 145 7.96 11.75 0.33
N GLU A 146 6.78 12.15 -0.16
CA GLU A 146 6.44 12.05 -1.59
C GLU A 146 7.44 12.76 -2.50
N ASP A 147 7.87 13.98 -2.16
CA ASP A 147 8.85 14.73 -2.94
C ASP A 147 10.24 14.05 -2.95
N LEU A 148 10.65 13.46 -1.82
CA LEU A 148 11.89 12.70 -1.74
C LEU A 148 11.82 11.44 -2.61
N LEU A 149 10.73 10.69 -2.54
CA LEU A 149 10.53 9.49 -3.36
C LEU A 149 10.48 9.85 -4.85
N ARG A 150 9.90 11.00 -5.20
CA ARG A 150 9.85 11.49 -6.57
C ARG A 150 11.26 11.77 -7.11
N MET A 151 12.10 12.44 -6.32
CA MET A 151 13.50 12.67 -6.67
C MET A 151 14.27 11.35 -6.88
N ILE A 152 14.03 10.34 -6.03
CA ILE A 152 14.66 9.02 -6.15
C ILE A 152 14.21 8.32 -7.43
N VAL A 153 12.91 8.25 -7.67
CA VAL A 153 12.33 7.60 -8.86
C VAL A 153 12.82 8.23 -10.16
N GLU A 154 12.92 9.57 -10.19
CA GLU A 154 13.42 10.33 -11.33
C GLU A 154 14.95 10.29 -11.50
N GLY A 155 15.70 9.69 -10.55
CA GLY A 155 17.16 9.66 -10.58
C GLY A 155 17.82 11.04 -10.38
N LYS A 156 17.12 11.96 -9.70
CA LYS A 156 17.58 13.34 -9.42
C LYS A 156 18.05 13.53 -7.96
N ASN A 157 18.36 12.43 -7.30
CA ASN A 157 18.74 12.30 -5.90
C ASN A 157 20.24 12.55 -5.63
N GLN A 158 21.06 12.68 -6.67
CA GLN A 158 22.52 12.82 -6.51
C GLN A 158 22.90 14.07 -5.70
N GLY A 159 23.61 13.86 -4.59
CA GLY A 159 24.08 14.94 -3.72
C GLY A 159 22.97 15.68 -2.96
N GLY A 160 21.77 15.11 -2.87
CA GLY A 160 20.66 15.63 -2.07
C GLY A 160 20.80 15.37 -0.57
N SER A 161 21.92 14.80 -0.13
CA SER A 161 22.19 14.40 1.25
C SER A 161 23.72 14.32 1.53
N GLY A 162 24.11 14.19 2.79
CA GLY A 162 25.49 13.97 3.22
C GLY A 162 25.66 13.61 4.69
N ILE A 163 26.90 13.35 5.09
CA ILE A 163 27.31 13.15 6.48
C ILE A 163 27.90 14.45 6.99
N ARG A 164 27.24 15.10 7.95
CA ARG A 164 27.66 16.45 8.39
C ARG A 164 29.02 16.48 9.04
N GLU A 165 29.39 15.46 9.82
CA GLU A 165 30.68 15.46 10.51
C GLU A 165 31.88 15.34 9.57
N THR A 166 31.73 14.61 8.46
CA THR A 166 32.83 14.36 7.51
C THR A 166 32.75 15.27 6.28
N GLY A 167 31.58 15.88 6.02
CA GLY A 167 31.30 16.60 4.78
C GLY A 167 31.13 15.67 3.56
N GLU A 168 31.09 14.36 3.80
CA GLU A 168 30.90 13.36 2.76
C GLU A 168 29.50 13.50 2.15
N ARG A 169 29.42 13.43 0.81
CA ARG A 169 28.13 13.43 0.12
C ARG A 169 27.50 12.05 0.19
N ALA A 170 26.18 12.04 0.28
CA ALA A 170 25.38 10.83 0.27
C ALA A 170 24.25 10.95 -0.77
N THR A 171 23.85 9.83 -1.34
CA THR A 171 22.78 9.76 -2.35
C THR A 171 21.61 8.95 -1.78
N PRO A 172 20.43 9.56 -1.54
CA PRO A 172 19.24 8.86 -1.08
C PRO A 172 18.85 7.71 -2.01
N LEU A 173 18.73 6.49 -1.51
CA LEU A 173 18.43 5.30 -2.32
C LEU A 173 16.96 4.90 -2.23
N PHE A 174 16.45 4.74 -1.02
CA PHE A 174 15.06 4.40 -0.73
C PHE A 174 14.73 4.72 0.73
N ALA A 175 13.44 4.81 1.05
CA ALA A 175 12.96 4.97 2.42
C ALA A 175 12.38 3.66 2.95
N VAL A 176 12.52 3.40 4.26
CA VAL A 176 11.76 2.37 4.99
C VAL A 176 10.77 3.06 5.93
N ALA A 177 9.49 2.81 5.74
CA ALA A 177 8.39 3.42 6.48
C ALA A 177 7.57 2.38 7.27
N GLY A 178 6.81 2.84 8.27
CA GLY A 178 5.91 2.00 9.08
C GLY A 178 6.43 1.62 10.47
N VAL A 179 7.65 2.03 10.85
CA VAL A 179 8.37 1.48 12.02
C VAL A 179 8.02 2.15 13.35
N CYS A 180 7.64 3.43 13.36
CA CYS A 180 7.53 4.21 14.60
C CYS A 180 6.08 4.65 14.88
N PRO A 181 5.43 4.10 15.92
CA PRO A 181 4.04 4.41 16.27
C PRO A 181 3.98 5.11 17.62
N ASN A 182 4.39 6.36 17.73
CA ASN A 182 3.96 7.19 18.87
C ASN A 182 3.99 8.67 18.53
N THR A 183 2.92 9.36 18.90
CA THR A 183 2.76 10.84 18.83
C THR A 183 3.81 11.62 19.65
N LEU A 184 4.68 10.92 20.37
CA LEU A 184 5.76 11.46 21.20
C LEU A 184 7.16 11.23 20.59
N CYS A 185 7.26 10.54 19.45
CA CYS A 185 8.52 10.27 18.77
C CYS A 185 8.55 10.98 17.40
N ASP A 186 9.46 11.95 17.28
CA ASP A 186 9.63 12.72 16.04
C ASP A 186 10.22 11.90 14.88
N MET A 187 10.85 10.75 15.12
CA MET A 187 11.53 9.94 14.09
C MET A 187 10.59 8.91 13.49
N GLN A 188 10.30 9.03 12.19
CA GLN A 188 9.17 8.34 11.58
C GLN A 188 9.57 7.36 10.46
N ALA A 189 10.58 7.68 9.64
CA ALA A 189 11.07 6.78 8.58
C ALA A 189 12.60 6.69 8.56
N MET A 190 13.11 5.59 8.03
CA MET A 190 14.54 5.37 7.80
C MET A 190 14.89 5.73 6.37
N LEU A 191 15.93 6.53 6.16
CA LEU A 191 16.50 6.79 4.85
C LEU A 191 17.76 5.96 4.68
N PHE A 192 17.83 5.22 3.57
CA PHE A 192 19.05 4.52 3.16
C PHE A 192 19.74 5.36 2.09
N CYS A 193 21.05 5.52 2.23
CA CYS A 193 21.85 6.36 1.36
C CYS A 193 23.13 5.64 0.93
N GLN A 194 23.49 5.81 -0.34
CA GLN A 194 24.82 5.44 -0.81
C GLN A 194 25.84 6.45 -0.29
N VAL A 195 26.94 5.94 0.26
CA VAL A 195 28.10 6.66 0.76
C VAL A 195 29.37 6.02 0.17
N SER A 196 30.54 6.64 0.35
CA SER A 196 31.81 6.15 -0.24
C SER A 196 32.18 4.72 0.20
N GLY A 197 31.74 4.32 1.40
CA GLY A 197 32.01 2.99 1.97
C GLY A 197 30.92 1.94 1.75
N GLY A 198 29.89 2.22 0.94
CA GLY A 198 28.75 1.31 0.71
C GLY A 198 27.41 2.01 0.92
N VAL A 199 26.54 1.39 1.71
CA VAL A 199 25.23 1.96 2.07
C VAL A 199 25.16 2.17 3.58
N ASP A 200 24.70 3.35 3.99
CA ASP A 200 24.42 3.70 5.39
C ASP A 200 22.98 4.20 5.53
N PHE A 201 22.49 4.34 6.76
CA PHE A 201 21.10 4.72 7.03
C PHE A 201 20.92 5.54 8.31
N TRP A 202 19.92 6.42 8.30
CA TRP A 202 19.54 7.24 9.44
C TRP A 202 18.07 7.65 9.40
N TRP A 203 17.58 8.19 10.50
CA TRP A 203 16.19 8.62 10.62
C TRP A 203 15.93 9.92 9.83
N VAL A 204 14.76 9.98 9.21
CA VAL A 204 14.17 11.22 8.68
C VAL A 204 12.83 11.47 9.36
N LYS A 205 12.43 12.73 9.38
CA LYS A 205 11.20 13.17 10.03
C LYS A 205 10.51 14.29 9.26
N PRO A 206 9.21 14.50 9.47
CA PRO A 206 8.55 15.70 8.99
C PRO A 206 8.97 16.95 9.79
N GLN A 207 8.63 18.13 9.28
CA GLN A 207 8.83 19.39 9.98
C GLN A 207 7.90 19.48 11.20
N ALA A 208 8.36 20.13 12.26
CA ALA A 208 7.60 20.26 13.50
C ALA A 208 6.42 21.25 13.37
N ASP A 209 6.59 22.29 12.54
CA ASP A 209 5.60 23.31 12.23
C ASP A 209 4.65 22.91 11.10
N ASP A 210 5.13 22.15 10.11
CA ASP A 210 4.34 21.59 9.03
C ASP A 210 4.58 20.07 8.86
N PRO A 211 3.81 19.22 9.56
CA PRO A 211 3.99 17.76 9.52
C PRO A 211 3.73 17.11 8.15
N THR A 212 3.23 17.88 7.17
CA THR A 212 3.03 17.42 5.80
C THR A 212 4.29 17.52 4.94
N LYS A 213 5.35 18.17 5.45
CA LYS A 213 6.61 18.38 4.75
C LYS A 213 7.76 17.66 5.44
N LEU A 214 8.73 17.21 4.66
CA LEU A 214 9.98 16.64 5.14
C LEU A 214 10.87 17.69 5.82
N GLU A 215 11.44 17.37 6.97
CA GLU A 215 12.55 18.14 7.56
C GLU A 215 13.83 17.89 6.78
N THR A 216 14.11 18.77 5.82
CA THR A 216 15.26 18.69 4.91
C THR A 216 16.60 18.57 5.66
N GLN A 217 16.73 19.13 6.87
CA GLN A 217 17.97 18.98 7.62
C GLN A 217 18.23 17.53 8.04
N THR A 218 17.18 16.71 8.20
CA THR A 218 17.33 15.27 8.51
C THR A 218 17.69 14.41 7.31
N LEU A 219 17.73 14.97 6.09
CA LEU A 219 18.31 14.28 4.94
C LEU A 219 19.78 14.00 5.17
N ASP A 220 20.50 14.86 5.89
CA ASP A 220 21.88 14.62 6.26
C ASP A 220 21.97 13.80 7.55
N LEU A 221 23.06 13.04 7.71
CA LEU A 221 23.37 12.36 8.96
C LEU A 221 23.94 13.34 10.00
N HIS A 222 23.30 13.37 11.18
CA HIS A 222 23.72 14.09 12.38
C HIS A 222 23.81 13.11 13.57
N LYS A 223 24.99 12.96 14.17
CA LYS A 223 25.17 12.18 15.41
C LYS A 223 24.75 12.94 16.66
N GLU A 224 24.78 14.27 16.61
CA GLU A 224 24.50 15.18 17.71
C GLU A 224 23.69 16.40 17.24
N GLY A 225 23.26 17.25 18.18
CA GLY A 225 22.52 18.48 17.88
C GLY A 225 21.00 18.30 17.71
N ALA A 226 20.33 19.38 17.28
CA ALA A 226 18.87 19.46 17.19
C ALA A 226 18.24 18.52 16.14
N HIS A 227 19.02 18.16 15.11
CA HIS A 227 18.61 17.27 14.02
C HIS A 227 19.24 15.88 14.13
N ARG A 228 19.73 15.50 15.32
CA ARG A 228 20.29 14.17 15.59
C ARG A 228 19.36 13.08 15.07
N ASN A 229 19.88 12.21 14.22
CA ASN A 229 19.11 11.17 13.55
C ASN A 229 19.85 9.84 13.37
N TYR A 230 21.04 9.67 13.95
CA TYR A 230 21.79 8.42 13.91
C TYR A 230 21.02 7.23 14.52
N ALA A 231 20.86 6.14 13.76
CA ALA A 231 19.99 5.00 14.07
C ALA A 231 20.64 3.93 14.99
N SER A 232 21.34 4.33 16.05
CA SER A 232 22.14 3.42 16.89
C SER A 232 21.37 2.21 17.43
N LYS A 233 20.17 2.42 17.98
CA LYS A 233 19.35 1.36 18.60
C LYS A 233 18.72 0.40 17.58
N SER A 234 18.54 0.85 16.35
CA SER A 234 17.90 0.08 15.28
C SER A 234 18.91 -0.53 14.31
N LYS A 235 20.20 -0.24 14.49
CA LYS A 235 21.27 -0.69 13.60
C LYS A 235 21.24 -2.20 13.35
N ALA A 236 21.13 -3.01 14.41
CA ALA A 236 21.09 -4.46 14.26
C ALA A 236 19.90 -5.01 13.44
N LEU A 237 18.80 -4.26 13.35
CA LEU A 237 17.63 -4.66 12.57
C LEU A 237 17.80 -4.31 11.08
N TYR A 238 18.38 -3.14 10.79
CA TYR A 238 18.48 -2.59 9.42
C TYR A 238 19.82 -2.86 8.73
N GLN A 239 20.88 -3.19 9.49
CA GLN A 239 22.20 -3.47 8.93
C GLN A 239 22.17 -4.57 7.86
N PRO A 240 21.46 -5.70 8.02
CA PRO A 240 21.42 -6.72 6.97
C PRO A 240 20.86 -6.19 5.65
N LEU A 241 19.87 -5.29 5.69
CA LEU A 241 19.34 -4.64 4.49
C LEU A 241 20.36 -3.69 3.88
N SER A 242 21.12 -2.96 4.69
CA SER A 242 22.19 -2.06 4.23
C SER A 242 23.32 -2.83 3.55
N ASP A 243 23.73 -3.94 4.15
CA ASP A 243 24.80 -4.80 3.66
C ASP A 243 24.42 -5.41 2.30
N MET A 244 23.13 -5.71 2.08
CA MET A 244 22.64 -6.19 0.78
C MET A 244 22.95 -5.20 -0.34
N PHE A 245 22.53 -3.94 -0.19
CA PHE A 245 22.72 -2.92 -1.22
C PHE A 245 24.17 -2.43 -1.38
N SER A 246 25.09 -2.93 -0.58
CA SER A 246 26.54 -2.69 -0.73
C SER A 246 27.20 -3.61 -1.78
N GLY A 247 26.41 -4.22 -2.69
CA GLY A 247 26.88 -5.02 -3.81
C GLY A 247 26.89 -6.53 -3.55
N SER A 248 25.94 -7.04 -2.76
CA SER A 248 25.89 -8.46 -2.39
C SER A 248 25.02 -9.31 -3.33
N LYS A 249 25.11 -10.63 -3.15
CA LYS A 249 24.22 -11.62 -3.77
C LYS A 249 23.61 -12.51 -2.70
N ASP A 250 22.34 -12.85 -2.87
CA ASP A 250 21.62 -13.79 -2.03
C ASP A 250 20.78 -14.72 -2.92
N GLY A 251 21.27 -15.95 -3.13
CA GLY A 251 20.63 -16.92 -4.01
C GLY A 251 20.44 -16.38 -5.43
N ALA A 252 19.18 -16.22 -5.85
CA ALA A 252 18.78 -15.70 -7.15
C ALA A 252 18.81 -14.16 -7.24
N PHE A 253 19.03 -13.47 -6.12
CA PHE A 253 18.96 -12.02 -6.02
C PHE A 253 20.35 -11.38 -6.05
N GLU A 254 20.49 -10.33 -6.85
CA GLU A 254 21.64 -9.44 -6.88
C GLU A 254 21.20 -8.03 -6.51
N PHE A 255 21.95 -7.41 -5.60
CA PHE A 255 21.61 -6.11 -5.04
C PHE A 255 22.66 -5.08 -5.43
N GLY A 256 22.24 -3.84 -5.66
CA GLY A 256 23.20 -2.79 -5.93
C GLY A 256 22.56 -1.43 -6.15
N VAL A 257 23.39 -0.51 -6.65
CA VAL A 257 22.99 0.84 -7.04
C VAL A 257 23.38 1.04 -8.50
N ASP A 258 22.45 1.55 -9.31
CA ASP A 258 22.69 1.82 -10.73
C ASP A 258 23.45 3.15 -10.95
N GLU A 259 23.78 3.45 -12.21
CA GLU A 259 24.51 4.67 -12.58
C GLU A 259 23.73 5.96 -12.28
N SER A 260 22.41 5.88 -12.17
CA SER A 260 21.56 7.01 -11.77
C SER A 260 21.52 7.22 -10.26
N GLY A 261 22.14 6.33 -9.48
CA GLY A 261 22.12 6.38 -8.02
C GLY A 261 20.85 5.79 -7.43
N ARG A 262 20.16 4.89 -8.15
CA ARG A 262 18.95 4.21 -7.65
C ARG A 262 19.28 2.79 -7.20
N ALA A 263 18.71 2.39 -6.07
CA ALA A 263 18.85 1.04 -5.58
C ALA A 263 18.08 0.05 -6.46
N PHE A 264 18.69 -1.10 -6.75
CA PHE A 264 18.03 -2.17 -7.47
C PHE A 264 18.16 -3.53 -6.77
N ILE A 265 17.13 -4.35 -6.98
CA ILE A 265 17.14 -5.78 -6.72
C ILE A 265 16.93 -6.46 -8.08
N GLN A 266 17.89 -7.28 -8.50
CA GLN A 266 17.79 -8.06 -9.72
C GLN A 266 17.55 -9.52 -9.35
N GLU A 267 16.40 -10.05 -9.74
CA GLU A 267 16.04 -11.45 -9.55
C GLU A 267 16.33 -12.22 -10.84
N THR A 268 17.09 -13.30 -10.72
CA THR A 268 17.34 -14.24 -11.81
C THR A 268 16.35 -15.37 -11.74
N ILE A 269 15.50 -15.49 -12.75
CA ILE A 269 14.43 -16.51 -12.79
C ILE A 269 14.87 -17.60 -13.74
N GLU A 270 15.11 -18.78 -13.18
CA GLU A 270 15.58 -19.94 -13.95
C GLU A 270 14.68 -20.16 -15.18
N ARG A 271 15.31 -20.23 -16.36
CA ARG A 271 14.68 -20.43 -17.68
C ARG A 271 13.71 -19.34 -18.16
N SER A 272 13.46 -18.30 -17.35
CA SER A 272 12.49 -17.25 -17.68
C SER A 272 13.12 -15.86 -17.86
N GLY A 273 14.37 -15.66 -17.44
CA GLY A 273 15.12 -14.42 -17.68
C GLY A 273 15.53 -13.72 -16.39
N ARG A 274 15.66 -12.40 -16.45
CA ARG A 274 16.00 -11.55 -15.31
C ARG A 274 14.99 -10.42 -15.21
N CYS A 275 14.63 -10.05 -13.99
CA CYS A 275 13.87 -8.85 -13.74
C CYS A 275 14.63 -7.95 -12.77
N ARG A 276 14.71 -6.66 -13.11
CA ARG A 276 15.29 -5.65 -12.23
C ARG A 276 14.18 -4.79 -11.64
N MET A 277 14.21 -4.67 -10.32
CA MET A 277 13.30 -3.88 -9.51
C MET A 277 14.07 -2.67 -8.96
N LEU A 278 13.72 -1.47 -9.40
CA LEU A 278 14.29 -0.21 -8.95
C LEU A 278 13.53 0.25 -7.70
N LEU A 279 14.10 -0.04 -6.53
CA LEU A 279 13.46 0.13 -5.24
C LEU A 279 13.45 1.61 -4.83
N PHE A 280 12.30 2.11 -4.38
CA PHE A 280 12.20 3.47 -3.83
C PHE A 280 11.57 3.53 -2.43
N LEU A 281 10.70 2.57 -2.08
CA LEU A 281 10.05 2.52 -0.78
C LEU A 281 9.94 1.07 -0.28
N VAL A 282 10.24 0.87 1.00
CA VAL A 282 9.99 -0.36 1.74
C VAL A 282 8.96 -0.06 2.82
N TRP A 283 7.78 -0.65 2.70
CA TRP A 283 6.81 -0.63 3.79
C TRP A 283 7.07 -1.78 4.74
N GLN A 284 7.24 -1.47 6.02
CA GLN A 284 7.38 -2.45 7.08
C GLN A 284 6.03 -2.69 7.74
N GLU A 285 5.50 -3.90 7.62
CA GLU A 285 4.21 -4.30 8.18
C GLU A 285 4.35 -5.16 9.44
N ASN A 286 5.42 -5.95 9.54
CA ASN A 286 5.67 -6.80 10.70
C ASN A 286 7.18 -6.96 10.94
N TRP A 287 7.59 -7.04 12.19
CA TRP A 287 9.02 -7.11 12.53
C TRP A 287 9.26 -7.74 13.89
N SER A 288 10.48 -8.25 14.07
CA SER A 288 10.96 -8.75 15.36
C SER A 288 11.20 -7.61 16.35
N SER A 289 10.96 -7.85 17.64
CA SER A 289 11.31 -6.87 18.69
C SER A 289 12.82 -6.66 18.79
N CYS A 290 13.24 -5.55 19.41
CA CYS A 290 14.65 -5.26 19.65
C CYS A 290 15.36 -6.32 20.53
N PHE A 291 14.63 -7.13 21.29
CA PHE A 291 15.18 -8.21 22.13
C PHE A 291 15.14 -9.60 21.48
N ALA A 292 14.51 -9.75 20.32
CA ALA A 292 14.46 -11.04 19.63
C ALA A 292 15.87 -11.50 19.20
N TYR A 293 16.18 -12.77 19.39
CA TYR A 293 17.45 -13.36 18.93
C TYR A 293 17.53 -13.39 17.40
N ASN A 294 16.45 -13.85 16.74
CA ASN A 294 16.31 -13.79 15.29
C ASN A 294 15.63 -12.49 14.90
N LYS A 295 16.32 -11.67 14.09
CA LYS A 295 15.78 -10.44 13.54
C LYS A 295 15.06 -10.72 12.22
N PHE A 296 13.86 -10.16 12.08
CA PHE A 296 13.14 -10.17 10.81
C PHE A 296 12.41 -8.85 10.55
N ILE A 297 12.23 -8.55 9.27
CA ILE A 297 11.37 -7.48 8.74
C ILE A 297 10.49 -8.11 7.66
N GLU A 298 9.20 -7.82 7.69
CA GLU A 298 8.22 -8.21 6.68
C GLU A 298 7.41 -6.99 6.24
N GLY A 299 6.98 -7.01 5.00
CA GLY A 299 6.06 -6.02 4.45
C GLY A 299 6.10 -6.03 2.94
N LYS A 300 6.10 -4.84 2.32
CA LYS A 300 6.11 -4.71 0.86
C LYS A 300 7.27 -3.87 0.35
N LEU A 301 7.87 -4.32 -0.74
CA LEU A 301 8.78 -3.55 -1.56
C LEU A 301 7.96 -2.82 -2.61
N PHE A 302 8.21 -1.53 -2.82
CA PHE A 302 7.64 -0.73 -3.90
C PHE A 302 8.75 -0.27 -4.84
N TYR A 303 8.56 -0.54 -6.13
CA TYR A 303 9.61 -0.38 -7.13
C TYR A 303 9.05 -0.02 -8.51
N GLN A 304 9.94 0.42 -9.38
CA GLN A 304 9.72 0.45 -10.83
C GLN A 304 10.41 -0.75 -11.48
N HIS A 305 9.90 -1.21 -12.61
CA HIS A 305 10.66 -2.12 -13.47
C HIS A 305 11.87 -1.38 -14.05
N GLY A 306 13.03 -2.02 -13.99
CA GLY A 306 14.28 -1.52 -14.56
C GLY A 306 14.84 -2.48 -15.60
N GLU A 307 15.80 -2.00 -16.39
CA GLU A 307 16.53 -2.82 -17.35
C GLU A 307 17.66 -3.60 -16.67
N PRO A 308 17.84 -4.91 -16.94
CA PRO A 308 17.09 -5.70 -17.91
C PRO A 308 15.75 -6.21 -17.36
N TRP A 309 14.70 -6.13 -18.19
CA TRP A 309 13.41 -6.78 -17.95
C TRP A 309 13.15 -7.87 -19.01
N ASP A 310 13.87 -8.98 -18.87
CA ASP A 310 13.98 -10.06 -19.87
C ASP A 310 12.92 -11.16 -19.66
N LEU A 311 11.72 -10.83 -19.17
CA LEU A 311 10.66 -11.82 -18.93
C LEU A 311 9.75 -11.98 -20.16
N PRO A 312 9.34 -13.21 -20.54
CA PRO A 312 8.26 -13.38 -21.50
C PRO A 312 7.02 -12.71 -20.92
N GLN A 313 6.54 -11.64 -21.54
CA GLN A 313 5.32 -10.96 -21.13
C GLN A 313 4.22 -12.01 -20.99
N ALA A 314 3.80 -12.29 -19.76
CA ALA A 314 2.71 -13.20 -19.47
C ALA A 314 1.39 -12.53 -19.91
N THR A 315 1.16 -12.44 -21.21
CA THR A 315 -0.10 -11.98 -21.77
C THR A 315 -1.06 -13.17 -21.78
N ALA A 316 -1.71 -13.42 -20.64
CA ALA A 316 -2.83 -14.36 -20.60
C ALA A 316 -4.00 -13.94 -21.53
N CYS A 317 -3.98 -12.72 -22.07
CA CYS A 317 -5.04 -12.18 -22.91
C CYS A 317 -4.59 -11.30 -24.10
N GLY A 318 -3.32 -11.35 -24.52
CA GLY A 318 -2.84 -10.55 -25.68
C GLY A 318 -2.97 -9.03 -25.56
N LYS A 319 -3.30 -8.52 -24.37
CA LYS A 319 -3.30 -7.08 -24.04
C LYS A 319 -2.07 -6.81 -23.17
N THR A 320 -1.22 -5.89 -23.61
CA THR A 320 -0.20 -5.28 -22.74
C THR A 320 -0.92 -4.75 -21.50
N PRO A 321 -0.54 -5.15 -20.27
CA PRO A 321 -1.10 -4.52 -19.09
C PRO A 321 -0.87 -3.00 -19.20
N PRO A 322 -1.80 -2.16 -18.72
CA PRO A 322 -1.56 -0.72 -18.67
C PRO A 322 -0.20 -0.51 -17.98
N ALA A 323 0.60 0.41 -18.51
CA ALA A 323 1.95 0.70 -18.02
C ALA A 323 1.86 1.30 -16.61
N ALA A 324 1.61 0.45 -15.61
CA ALA A 324 1.58 0.85 -14.22
C ALA A 324 2.97 1.42 -13.90
N PRO A 325 3.05 2.65 -13.38
CA PRO A 325 4.34 3.29 -13.15
C PRO A 325 5.11 2.63 -12.00
N PHE A 326 4.41 1.92 -11.11
CA PHE A 326 4.97 1.29 -9.91
C PHE A 326 4.36 -0.09 -9.66
N PHE A 327 5.10 -0.89 -8.89
CA PHE A 327 4.73 -2.26 -8.55
C PHE A 327 5.06 -2.55 -7.09
N ALA A 328 4.41 -3.57 -6.52
CA ALA A 328 4.68 -4.02 -5.17
C ALA A 328 4.75 -5.53 -5.04
N ARG A 329 5.68 -6.03 -4.22
CA ARG A 329 5.78 -7.45 -3.83
C ARG A 329 6.02 -7.59 -2.34
N GLN A 330 5.41 -8.61 -1.74
CA GLN A 330 5.63 -8.93 -0.34
C GLN A 330 7.02 -9.52 -0.14
N PHE A 331 7.67 -9.15 0.95
CA PHE A 331 8.97 -9.68 1.30
C PHE A 331 9.05 -10.09 2.78
N ARG A 332 10.02 -10.95 3.08
CA ARG A 332 10.52 -11.22 4.42
C ARG A 332 12.05 -11.22 4.37
N LEU A 333 12.65 -10.33 5.15
CA LEU A 333 14.07 -10.31 5.45
C LEU A 333 14.28 -11.05 6.77
N GLU A 334 15.09 -12.10 6.78
CA GLU A 334 15.38 -12.88 8.00
C GLU A 334 16.75 -13.54 7.89
N GLY A 335 17.58 -13.41 8.93
CA GLY A 335 18.91 -14.03 8.94
C GLY A 335 19.87 -13.51 7.86
N GLY A 336 19.65 -12.29 7.36
CA GLY A 336 20.43 -11.71 6.26
C GLY A 336 20.07 -12.22 4.87
N GLY A 337 19.01 -13.02 4.74
CA GLY A 337 18.46 -13.45 3.45
C GLY A 337 17.12 -12.78 3.14
N LEU A 338 16.86 -12.56 1.85
CA LEU A 338 15.62 -12.03 1.29
C LEU A 338 14.76 -13.16 0.77
N LYS A 339 13.53 -13.26 1.28
CA LYS A 339 12.45 -14.01 0.66
C LYS A 339 11.49 -13.03 0.02
N LEU A 340 11.21 -13.22 -1.26
CA LEU A 340 10.30 -12.38 -2.03
C LEU A 340 9.15 -13.24 -2.56
N ALA A 341 7.91 -12.76 -2.44
CA ALA A 341 6.74 -13.44 -3.00
C ALA A 341 6.89 -13.59 -4.52
N GLY A 342 6.35 -14.65 -5.13
CA GLY A 342 6.50 -14.89 -6.57
C GLY A 342 5.93 -13.77 -7.46
N LEU A 343 6.41 -13.64 -8.69
CA LEU A 343 5.95 -12.62 -9.65
C LEU A 343 4.46 -12.69 -9.95
N GLU A 344 3.85 -13.87 -9.84
CA GLU A 344 2.40 -14.07 -10.00
C GLU A 344 1.56 -13.35 -8.93
N THR A 345 2.21 -12.84 -7.88
CA THR A 345 1.60 -12.04 -6.81
C THR A 345 2.03 -10.58 -6.84
N GLU A 346 2.73 -10.14 -7.89
CA GLU A 346 3.07 -8.73 -8.09
C GLU A 346 1.81 -7.88 -8.22
N GLU A 347 1.74 -6.82 -7.42
CA GLU A 347 0.64 -5.86 -7.42
C GLU A 347 1.03 -4.64 -8.26
N THR A 348 0.11 -4.16 -9.10
CA THR A 348 0.26 -2.88 -9.80
C THR A 348 -0.10 -1.73 -8.88
N VAL A 349 0.68 -0.64 -8.94
CA VAL A 349 0.47 0.56 -8.13
C VAL A 349 0.50 1.78 -9.03
N LEU A 350 -0.58 2.58 -9.00
CA LEU A 350 -0.77 3.71 -9.90
C LEU A 350 -0.14 5.01 -9.41
N THR A 351 0.07 5.13 -8.10
CA THR A 351 0.55 6.36 -7.45
C THR A 351 1.91 6.14 -6.78
N LEU A 352 2.76 7.16 -6.81
CA LEU A 352 4.09 7.11 -6.18
C LEU A 352 3.99 6.82 -4.68
N MET A 353 3.08 7.51 -4.00
CA MET A 353 2.67 7.16 -2.64
C MET A 353 1.58 6.08 -2.73
N PRO A 354 1.86 4.83 -2.33
CA PRO A 354 0.88 3.76 -2.44
C PRO A 354 -0.35 4.01 -1.55
N PRO A 355 -1.55 3.58 -1.96
CA PRO A 355 -2.73 3.64 -1.10
C PRO A 355 -2.61 2.68 0.09
N ASP A 356 -3.38 2.93 1.16
CA ASP A 356 -3.30 2.12 2.39
C ASP A 356 -3.63 0.63 2.17
N VAL A 357 -4.42 0.32 1.12
CA VAL A 357 -4.73 -1.08 0.74
C VAL A 357 -3.50 -1.87 0.34
N CYS A 358 -2.43 -1.22 -0.10
CA CYS A 358 -1.16 -1.87 -0.40
C CYS A 358 -0.43 -2.38 0.86
N GLN A 359 -0.98 -2.21 2.07
CA GLN A 359 -0.44 -2.80 3.31
C GLN A 359 -0.95 -4.24 3.53
N GLU A 360 -1.95 -4.70 2.76
CA GLU A 360 -2.53 -6.02 2.95
C GLU A 360 -1.49 -7.12 2.75
N MET A 361 -1.34 -7.98 3.77
CA MET A 361 -0.40 -9.09 3.75
C MET A 361 -1.11 -10.45 3.62
N PHE A 362 -0.44 -11.38 2.95
CA PHE A 362 -0.83 -12.75 2.67
C PHE A 362 0.34 -13.68 3.00
N PRO A 363 0.08 -14.97 3.30
CA PRO A 363 1.15 -15.95 3.44
C PRO A 363 2.08 -15.92 2.21
N LEU A 364 3.39 -15.80 2.50
CA LEU A 364 4.48 -15.78 1.50
C LEU A 364 4.61 -17.12 0.78
#